data_AF-A0A9D9EBU6-F1
#
_entry.id   AF-A0A9D9EBU6-F1
#
_cell.length_a   1.000
_cell.length_b   1.000
_cell.length_c   1.000
_cell.angle_alpha   90.00
_cell.angle_beta   90.00
_cell.angle_gamma   90.00
#
_symmetry.space_group_name_H-M   'P 1'
#
loop_
_entity.id
_entity.type
_entity.pdbx_description
1 polymer ?
#
loop_
_entity_poly.entity_id
_entity_poly.type
_entity_poly.pdbx_seq_one_letter_code
_entity_poly.pdbx_strand_id
1 'polypeptide(L)'
;MDGQFEKAGFDRDRIFAVQGDYAYLQCAAGCHDRLYYNEGLVHEMSRQTADCRIPSSLVPRCPVCGGQMDVNLRKDGNFVQDTRWYDSRDRYLSFMRKACRRNTLLLELGVGYNTPAIIRFPFEELASQYANITLARINRDHVEKQAPVRSFIPFRENMGRIISDILK
;
A
#
# COMPACT_ATOMS: atom_id res chain seq x y z
N MET A 1 -1.37 -0.88 4.94
CA MET A 1 -2.21 0.25 4.49
C MET A 1 -3.04 0.70 5.69
N ASP A 2 -3.21 2.00 5.90
CA ASP A 2 -3.74 2.62 7.13
C ASP A 2 -5.21 3.08 7.02
N GLY A 3 -5.84 2.79 5.88
CA GLY A 3 -7.24 3.08 5.56
C GLY A 3 -7.53 4.53 5.15
N GLN A 4 -6.51 5.38 4.92
CA GLN A 4 -6.74 6.79 4.62
C GLN A 4 -7.48 7.01 3.29
N PHE A 5 -7.22 6.19 2.27
CA PHE A 5 -7.92 6.28 0.99
C PHE A 5 -9.41 5.95 1.15
N GLU A 6 -9.74 4.87 1.85
CA GLU A 6 -11.13 4.48 2.14
C GLU A 6 -11.84 5.54 2.98
N LYS A 7 -11.19 6.07 4.03
CA LYS A 7 -11.74 7.14 4.88
C LYS A 7 -12.00 8.42 4.10
N ALA A 8 -11.17 8.71 3.08
CA ALA A 8 -11.36 9.84 2.17
C ALA A 8 -12.42 9.58 1.08
N GLY A 9 -13.06 8.40 1.05
CA GLY A 9 -14.13 8.07 0.12
C GLY A 9 -13.69 7.51 -1.23
N PHE A 10 -12.44 7.04 -1.34
CA PHE A 10 -12.00 6.36 -2.56
C PHE A 10 -12.72 5.01 -2.71
N ASP A 11 -13.10 4.70 -3.95
CA ASP A 11 -13.62 3.39 -4.31
C ASP A 11 -12.57 2.31 -4.05
N ARG A 12 -12.95 1.30 -3.27
CA ARG A 12 -12.08 0.19 -2.85
C ARG A 12 -11.57 -0.62 -4.03
N ASP A 13 -12.34 -0.71 -5.12
CA ASP A 13 -11.90 -1.45 -6.31
C ASP A 13 -10.79 -0.73 -7.07
N ARG A 14 -10.53 0.54 -6.75
CA ARG A 14 -9.46 1.37 -7.32
C ARG A 14 -8.23 1.45 -6.42
N ILE A 15 -8.21 0.73 -5.29
CA ILE A 15 -7.10 0.71 -4.34
C ILE A 15 -6.41 -0.65 -4.42
N PHE A 16 -5.07 -0.66 -4.48
CA PHE A 16 -4.28 -1.87 -4.38
C PHE A 16 -3.24 -1.78 -3.26
N ALA A 17 -3.55 -2.37 -2.10
CA ALA A 17 -2.67 -2.42 -0.94
C ALA A 17 -1.61 -3.54 -1.08
N VAL A 18 -0.59 -3.30 -1.91
CA VAL A 18 0.45 -4.30 -2.25
C VAL A 18 1.16 -4.90 -1.02
N GLN A 19 1.33 -4.10 0.03
CA GLN A 19 2.05 -4.45 1.26
C GLN A 19 1.16 -4.95 2.40
N GLY A 20 -0.14 -5.12 2.17
CA GLY A 20 -1.10 -5.52 3.19
C GLY A 20 -1.80 -4.34 3.87
N ASP A 21 -2.62 -4.66 4.86
CA ASP A 21 -3.60 -3.78 5.48
C ASP A 21 -3.70 -4.06 6.99
N TYR A 22 -3.55 -3.01 7.82
CA TYR A 22 -3.59 -3.12 9.28
C TYR A 22 -4.97 -3.55 9.81
N ALA A 23 -6.02 -3.38 9.02
CA ALA A 23 -7.39 -3.78 9.36
C ALA A 23 -7.58 -5.31 9.39
N TYR A 24 -6.57 -6.09 9.00
CA TYR A 24 -6.66 -7.54 8.96
C TYR A 24 -5.51 -8.22 9.71
N LEU A 25 -5.84 -9.37 10.29
CA LEU A 25 -4.89 -10.35 10.78
C LEU A 25 -4.71 -11.48 9.76
N GLN A 26 -3.55 -12.14 9.83
CA GLN A 26 -3.20 -13.34 9.10
C GLN A 26 -2.60 -14.39 10.04
N CYS A 27 -2.49 -15.64 9.59
CA CYS A 27 -1.64 -16.60 10.30
C CYS A 27 -0.18 -16.14 10.22
N ALA A 28 0.54 -16.12 11.35
CA ALA A 28 1.95 -15.74 11.39
C ALA A 28 2.84 -16.72 10.59
N ALA A 29 2.41 -17.98 10.47
CA ALA A 29 3.07 -19.00 9.66
C ALA A 29 2.53 -19.10 8.23
N GLY A 30 1.61 -18.23 7.82
CA GLY A 30 1.04 -18.24 6.46
C GLY A 30 0.39 -19.57 6.06
N CYS A 31 -0.21 -20.32 7.01
CA CYS A 31 -0.63 -21.70 6.74
C CYS A 31 -1.83 -21.85 5.78
N HIS A 32 -2.54 -20.76 5.49
CA HIS A 32 -3.66 -20.73 4.55
C HIS A 32 -3.92 -19.29 4.05
N ASP A 33 -4.57 -19.17 2.89
CA ASP A 33 -4.78 -17.89 2.21
C ASP A 33 -6.06 -17.17 2.66
N ARG A 34 -6.15 -16.80 3.94
CA ARG A 34 -7.30 -16.05 4.48
C ARG A 34 -6.88 -14.98 5.48
N LEU A 35 -7.51 -13.82 5.33
CA LEU A 35 -7.40 -12.68 6.22
C LEU A 35 -8.61 -12.56 7.15
N TYR A 36 -8.41 -11.97 8.33
CA TYR A 36 -9.41 -11.84 9.38
C TYR A 36 -9.54 -10.38 9.81
N TYR A 37 -10.71 -9.78 9.58
CA TYR A 37 -10.96 -8.39 9.97
C TYR A 37 -10.88 -8.23 11.49
N ASN A 38 -10.18 -7.20 11.99
CA ASN A 38 -9.73 -7.14 13.37
C ASN A 38 -10.26 -5.97 14.21
N GLU A 39 -11.08 -5.07 13.64
CA GLU A 39 -11.50 -3.83 14.30
C GLU A 39 -12.10 -4.07 15.69
N GLY A 40 -13.08 -4.97 15.81
CA GLY A 40 -13.70 -5.30 17.09
C GLY A 40 -12.72 -5.83 18.14
N LEU A 41 -11.78 -6.67 17.71
CA LEU A 41 -10.72 -7.20 18.59
C LEU A 41 -9.76 -6.10 19.04
N VAL A 42 -9.34 -5.23 18.13
CA VAL A 42 -8.43 -4.10 18.43
C VAL A 42 -9.08 -3.11 19.39
N HIS A 43 -10.38 -2.83 19.24
CA HIS A 43 -11.12 -2.02 20.21
C HIS A 43 -11.13 -2.65 21.61
N GLU A 44 -11.34 -3.96 21.70
CA GLU A 44 -11.35 -4.67 22.98
C GLU A 44 -9.97 -4.70 23.63
N MET A 45 -8.93 -5.00 22.84
CA MET A 45 -7.54 -4.89 23.25
C MET A 45 -7.23 -3.49 23.80
N SER A 46 -7.62 -2.44 23.08
CA SER A 46 -7.37 -1.05 23.49
C SER A 46 -8.06 -0.68 24.81
N ARG A 47 -9.30 -1.14 25.03
CA ARG A 47 -10.02 -0.89 26.30
C ARG A 47 -9.42 -1.61 27.49
N GLN A 48 -8.86 -2.80 27.28
CA GLN A 48 -8.32 -3.64 28.34
C GLN A 48 -6.79 -3.55 28.48
N THR A 49 -6.13 -2.67 27.72
CA THR A 49 -4.68 -2.51 27.81
C THR A 49 -4.31 -1.84 29.14
N ALA A 50 -3.44 -2.49 29.90
CA ALA A 50 -2.85 -1.95 31.13
C ALA A 50 -1.36 -2.30 31.18
N ASP A 51 -0.53 -1.35 31.65
CA ASP A 51 0.94 -1.51 31.70
C ASP A 51 1.53 -2.01 30.36
N CYS A 52 1.07 -1.40 29.26
CA CYS A 52 1.47 -1.75 27.88
C CYS A 52 1.23 -3.22 27.50
N ARG A 53 0.28 -3.92 28.14
CA ARG A 53 -0.07 -5.31 27.87
C ARG A 53 -1.57 -5.49 27.71
N ILE A 54 -1.94 -6.40 26.81
CA ILE A 54 -3.30 -6.91 26.68
C ILE A 54 -3.48 -8.18 27.51
N PRO A 55 -4.72 -8.51 27.94
CA PRO A 55 -5.01 -9.82 28.50
C PRO A 55 -4.65 -10.98 27.55
N SER A 56 -4.09 -12.07 28.09
CA SER A 56 -3.70 -13.24 27.30
C SER A 56 -4.86 -13.89 26.55
N SER A 57 -6.10 -13.74 27.06
CA SER A 57 -7.32 -14.23 26.40
C SER A 57 -7.64 -13.50 25.10
N LEU A 58 -7.13 -12.27 24.92
CA LEU A 58 -7.31 -11.49 23.69
C LEU A 58 -6.22 -11.76 22.64
N VAL A 59 -5.18 -12.53 22.96
CA VAL A 59 -4.13 -12.86 22.00
C VAL A 59 -4.71 -13.80 20.93
N PRO A 60 -4.80 -13.36 19.67
CA PRO A 60 -5.47 -14.13 18.63
C PRO A 60 -4.66 -15.37 18.23
N ARG A 61 -5.39 -16.47 18.00
CA ARG A 61 -4.83 -17.72 17.49
C ARG A 61 -5.44 -18.08 16.15
N CYS A 62 -4.62 -18.65 15.28
CA CYS A 62 -5.05 -19.10 13.97
C CYS A 62 -6.13 -20.19 14.14
N PRO A 63 -7.33 -20.02 13.55
CA PRO A 63 -8.40 -21.00 13.71
C PRO A 63 -8.16 -22.30 12.92
N VAL A 64 -7.13 -22.33 12.06
CA VAL A 64 -6.78 -23.50 11.23
C VAL A 64 -5.69 -24.34 11.89
N CYS A 65 -4.56 -23.73 12.27
CA CYS A 65 -3.42 -24.46 12.85
C CYS A 65 -3.19 -24.23 14.35
N GLY A 66 -3.97 -23.36 15.02
CA GLY A 66 -3.79 -23.00 16.43
C GLY A 66 -2.57 -22.11 16.73
N GLY A 67 -1.74 -21.82 15.73
CA GLY A 67 -0.55 -20.98 15.83
C GLY A 67 -0.85 -19.51 16.09
N GLN A 68 0.19 -18.70 16.21
CA GLN A 68 0.06 -17.26 16.40
C GLN A 68 -0.55 -16.57 15.16
N MET A 69 -1.25 -15.47 15.39
CA MET A 69 -1.66 -14.55 14.34
C MET A 69 -0.80 -13.30 14.36
N ASP A 70 -0.71 -12.65 13.21
CA ASP A 70 0.03 -11.41 13.00
C ASP A 70 -0.84 -10.42 12.21
N VAL A 71 -0.46 -9.16 12.17
CA VAL A 71 -1.08 -8.17 11.28
C VAL A 71 -0.69 -8.47 9.84
N ASN A 72 -1.60 -8.27 8.88
CA ASN A 72 -1.33 -8.48 7.47
C ASN A 72 -0.35 -7.42 6.92
N LEU A 73 0.95 -7.74 7.00
CA LEU A 73 2.03 -6.88 6.51
C LEU A 73 3.08 -7.71 5.79
N ARG A 74 3.53 -7.20 4.64
CA ARG A 74 4.62 -7.83 3.88
C ARG A 74 5.97 -7.50 4.54
N LYS A 75 6.38 -8.35 5.49
CA LYS A 75 7.65 -8.23 6.21
C LYS A 75 8.56 -9.46 6.09
N ASP A 76 8.01 -10.60 5.67
CA ASP A 76 8.71 -11.88 5.55
C ASP A 76 8.08 -12.77 4.46
N GLY A 77 8.50 -14.03 4.39
CA GLY A 77 8.00 -15.03 3.44
C GLY A 77 6.60 -15.57 3.75
N ASN A 78 5.99 -15.19 4.87
CA ASN A 78 4.68 -15.70 5.32
C ASN A 78 3.55 -14.71 5.03
N PHE A 79 3.78 -13.66 4.25
CA PHE A 79 2.75 -12.68 3.88
C PHE A 79 1.59 -13.37 3.16
N VAL A 80 0.39 -13.30 3.76
CA VAL A 80 -0.80 -13.94 3.20
C VAL A 80 -1.43 -13.07 2.12
N GLN A 81 -1.68 -13.68 0.96
CA GLN A 81 -2.33 -13.07 -0.20
C GLN A 81 -3.63 -13.82 -0.47
N ASP A 82 -4.76 -13.24 -0.05
CA ASP A 82 -6.07 -13.84 -0.31
C ASP A 82 -6.56 -13.53 -1.74
N THR A 83 -7.71 -14.07 -2.10
CA THR A 83 -8.33 -13.84 -3.41
C THR A 83 -8.49 -12.35 -3.72
N ARG A 84 -8.88 -11.54 -2.73
CA ARG A 84 -9.07 -10.09 -2.92
C ARG A 84 -7.77 -9.39 -3.29
N TRP A 85 -6.64 -9.81 -2.73
CA TRP A 85 -5.33 -9.28 -3.10
C TRP A 85 -5.02 -9.53 -4.58
N TYR A 86 -5.29 -10.75 -5.07
CA TYR A 86 -5.10 -11.10 -6.48
C TYR A 86 -6.08 -10.37 -7.41
N ASP A 87 -7.34 -10.21 -7.01
CA ASP A 87 -8.32 -9.43 -7.78
C ASP A 87 -7.89 -7.96 -7.92
N SER A 88 -7.41 -7.35 -6.83
CA SER A 88 -6.88 -5.98 -6.83
C SER A 88 -5.64 -5.85 -7.71
N ARG A 89 -4.73 -6.84 -7.65
CA ARG A 89 -3.56 -6.91 -8.55
C ARG A 89 -4.01 -6.93 -10.00
N ASP A 90 -4.98 -7.76 -10.34
CA ASP A 90 -5.42 -7.94 -11.72
C ASP A 90 -6.15 -6.70 -12.25
N ARG A 91 -6.94 -6.02 -11.41
CA ARG A 91 -7.50 -4.70 -11.72
C ARG A 91 -6.40 -3.67 -11.98
N TYR A 92 -5.40 -3.58 -11.12
CA TYR A 92 -4.25 -2.69 -11.30
C TYR A 92 -3.50 -2.98 -12.61
N LEU A 93 -3.15 -4.24 -12.88
CA LEU A 93 -2.45 -4.64 -14.09
C LEU A 93 -3.28 -4.34 -15.35
N SER A 94 -4.59 -4.62 -15.33
CA SER A 94 -5.50 -4.31 -16.42
C SER A 94 -5.60 -2.80 -16.67
N PHE A 95 -5.68 -2.00 -15.61
CA PHE A 95 -5.65 -0.53 -15.69
C PHE A 95 -4.35 -0.03 -16.32
N MET A 96 -3.20 -0.49 -15.83
CA MET A 96 -1.88 -0.05 -16.31
C MET A 96 -1.67 -0.40 -17.79
N ARG A 97 -2.07 -1.60 -18.24
CA ARG A 97 -1.99 -1.98 -19.68
C ARG A 97 -2.76 -1.04 -20.60
N LYS A 98 -3.87 -0.47 -20.11
CA LYS A 98 -4.68 0.51 -20.86
C LYS A 98 -4.09 1.91 -20.76
N ALA A 99 -3.68 2.32 -19.56
CA ALA A 99 -3.09 3.62 -19.27
C ALA A 99 -1.82 3.84 -20.11
N CYS A 100 -0.88 2.89 -20.13
CA CYS A 100 0.39 3.04 -20.87
C CYS A 100 0.22 3.29 -22.39
N ARG A 101 -0.95 3.03 -22.97
CA ARG A 101 -1.27 3.32 -24.39
C ARG A 101 -1.84 4.72 -24.63
N ARG A 102 -2.05 5.50 -23.56
CA ARG A 102 -2.61 6.86 -23.56
C ARG A 102 -1.59 7.83 -22.97
N ASN A 103 -1.84 9.13 -23.10
CA ASN A 103 -1.07 10.13 -22.36
C ASN A 103 -1.33 9.93 -20.86
N THR A 104 -0.31 9.50 -20.13
CA THR A 104 -0.44 9.05 -18.73
C THR A 104 0.47 9.83 -17.82
N LEU A 105 -0.11 10.31 -16.72
CA LEU A 105 0.61 10.87 -15.60
C LEU A 105 0.75 9.80 -14.52
N LEU A 106 1.98 9.46 -14.18
CA LEU A 106 2.30 8.71 -12.96
C LEU A 106 2.53 9.73 -11.84
N LEU A 107 1.59 9.80 -10.90
CA LEU A 107 1.69 10.68 -9.74
C LEU A 107 2.21 9.90 -8.53
N GLU A 108 3.44 10.18 -8.13
CA GLU A 108 4.10 9.56 -6.98
C GLU A 108 4.12 10.52 -5.79
N LEU A 109 3.48 10.13 -4.69
CA LEU A 109 3.32 10.95 -3.49
C LEU A 109 4.09 10.34 -2.30
N GLY A 110 5.18 10.99 -1.89
CA GLY A 110 5.89 10.66 -0.65
C GLY A 110 6.60 9.31 -0.62
N VAL A 111 6.81 8.66 -1.78
CA VAL A 111 7.47 7.36 -1.85
C VAL A 111 8.98 7.51 -1.69
N GLY A 112 9.54 6.92 -0.63
CA GLY A 112 10.98 6.87 -0.36
C GLY A 112 11.64 5.54 -0.77
N TYR A 113 12.71 5.17 -0.07
CA TYR A 113 13.56 4.01 -0.37
C TYR A 113 13.41 2.81 0.57
N ASN A 114 12.38 2.78 1.43
CA ASN A 114 12.14 1.62 2.28
C ASN A 114 11.78 0.38 1.45
N THR A 115 10.97 0.55 0.40
CA THR A 115 10.50 -0.53 -0.50
C THR A 115 10.34 -0.03 -1.94
N PRO A 116 11.41 0.46 -2.57
CA PRO A 116 11.35 1.20 -3.83
C PRO A 116 10.88 0.33 -5.00
N ALA A 117 11.03 -1.00 -4.90
CA ALA A 117 10.58 -1.96 -5.90
C ALA A 117 9.05 -2.03 -6.08
N ILE A 118 8.26 -1.43 -5.17
CA ILE A 118 6.78 -1.50 -5.24
C ILE A 118 6.18 -0.43 -6.15
N ILE A 119 6.67 0.82 -6.07
CA ILE A 119 6.15 1.95 -6.87
C ILE A 119 7.29 2.66 -7.59
N ARG A 120 8.35 3.03 -6.86
CA ARG A 120 9.39 3.94 -7.34
C ARG A 120 10.11 3.42 -8.58
N PHE A 121 10.70 2.23 -8.50
CA PHE A 121 11.43 1.64 -9.63
C PHE A 121 10.49 1.31 -10.81
N PRO A 122 9.32 0.67 -10.60
CA PRO A 122 8.38 0.43 -11.70
C PRO A 122 7.93 1.70 -12.41
N PHE A 123 7.66 2.79 -11.68
CA PHE A 123 7.23 4.05 -12.28
C PHE A 123 8.35 4.70 -13.11
N GLU A 124 9.58 4.69 -12.59
CA GLU A 124 10.74 5.19 -13.32
C GLU A 124 11.03 4.35 -14.58
N GLU A 125 10.90 3.03 -14.49
CA GLU A 125 11.06 2.13 -15.63
C GLU A 125 10.02 2.46 -16.72
N LEU A 126 8.73 2.54 -16.36
CA LEU A 126 7.65 2.88 -17.28
C LEU A 126 7.89 4.26 -17.94
N ALA A 127 8.20 5.28 -17.16
CA ALA A 127 8.42 6.63 -17.68
C ALA A 127 9.75 6.78 -18.47
N SER A 128 10.67 5.82 -18.34
CA SER A 128 11.88 5.74 -19.18
C SER A 128 11.60 5.08 -20.54
N GLN A 129 10.71 4.08 -20.58
CA GLN A 129 10.40 3.29 -21.77
C GLN A 129 9.39 3.97 -22.70
N TYR A 130 8.43 4.71 -22.15
CA TYR A 130 7.29 5.24 -22.90
C TYR A 130 7.31 6.77 -22.95
N ALA A 131 7.41 7.35 -24.15
CA ALA A 131 7.49 8.80 -24.32
C ALA A 131 6.18 9.55 -23.98
N ASN A 132 5.05 8.85 -23.98
CA ASN A 132 3.73 9.36 -23.61
C ASN A 132 3.44 9.30 -22.10
N ILE A 133 4.41 8.89 -21.29
CA ILE A 133 4.30 8.80 -19.83
C ILE A 133 5.13 9.93 -19.19
N THR A 134 4.46 10.71 -18.34
CA THR A 134 5.09 11.71 -17.47
C THR A 134 5.09 11.21 -16.04
N LEU A 135 6.22 11.32 -15.35
CA LEU A 135 6.33 11.05 -13.92
C LEU A 135 6.34 12.38 -13.15
N ALA A 136 5.33 12.62 -12.32
CA ALA A 136 5.34 13.69 -11.34
C ALA A 136 5.59 13.10 -9.95
N ARG A 137 6.63 13.59 -9.27
CA ARG A 137 7.04 13.11 -7.94
C ARG A 137 6.98 14.23 -6.95
N ILE A 138 6.20 14.02 -5.88
CA ILE A 138 6.14 14.93 -4.74
C ILE A 138 6.84 14.27 -3.55
N ASN A 139 8.08 14.67 -3.31
CA ASN A 139 8.87 14.17 -2.20
C ASN A 139 9.92 15.21 -1.79
N ARG A 140 9.94 15.59 -0.50
CA ARG A 140 10.88 16.60 0.02
C ARG A 140 12.33 16.13 -0.02
N ASP A 141 12.56 14.89 0.42
CA ASP A 141 13.89 14.36 0.74
C ASP A 141 14.45 13.45 -0.36
N HIS A 142 13.57 12.82 -1.13
CA HIS A 142 13.91 11.78 -2.13
C HIS A 142 13.27 12.08 -3.49
N VAL A 143 13.60 13.20 -4.11
CA VAL A 143 12.98 13.62 -5.38
C VAL A 143 13.72 13.08 -6.61
N GLU A 144 14.99 12.71 -6.48
CA GLU A 144 15.87 12.28 -7.56
C GLU A 144 15.40 10.99 -8.26
N LYS A 145 15.63 10.90 -9.57
CA LYS A 145 15.40 9.69 -10.38
C LYS A 145 16.69 8.89 -10.55
N GLN A 146 16.57 7.58 -10.71
CA GLN A 146 17.67 6.64 -10.98
C GLN A 146 17.66 6.16 -12.42
N ALA A 147 16.49 6.08 -13.06
CA ALA A 147 16.38 5.76 -14.48
C ALA A 147 16.44 7.03 -15.36
N PRO A 148 16.80 6.90 -16.65
CA PRO A 148 16.73 8.00 -17.62
C PRO A 148 15.27 8.33 -18.02
N VAL A 149 14.47 8.79 -17.06
CA VAL A 149 13.08 9.23 -17.28
C VAL A 149 13.07 10.46 -18.17
N ARG A 150 12.34 10.42 -19.30
CA ARG A 150 12.32 11.52 -20.28
C ARG A 150 11.49 12.72 -19.80
N SER A 151 10.27 12.46 -19.33
CA SER A 151 9.34 13.49 -18.84
C SER A 151 9.18 13.33 -17.33
N PHE A 152 9.84 14.21 -16.58
CA PHE A 152 9.90 14.14 -15.11
C PHE A 152 9.66 15.51 -14.48
N ILE A 153 8.72 15.57 -13.52
CA ILE A 153 8.31 16.78 -12.81
C ILE A 153 8.55 16.56 -11.30
N PRO A 154 9.67 17.06 -10.75
CA PRO A 154 9.96 16.96 -9.32
C PRO A 154 9.35 18.11 -8.52
N PHE A 155 8.75 17.79 -7.37
CA PHE A 155 8.34 18.77 -6.36
C PHE A 155 8.98 18.42 -5.01
N ARG A 156 9.58 19.43 -4.37
CA ARG A 156 10.21 19.32 -3.03
C ARG A 156 9.43 20.07 -1.95
N GLU A 157 8.47 20.88 -2.35
CA GLU A 157 7.65 21.72 -1.50
C GLU A 157 6.70 20.88 -0.64
N ASN A 158 6.01 21.55 0.29
CA ASN A 158 5.01 20.90 1.12
C ASN A 158 3.90 20.28 0.24
N MET A 159 3.73 18.96 0.34
CA MET A 159 2.75 18.20 -0.44
C MET A 159 1.32 18.75 -0.29
N GLY A 160 0.91 19.13 0.92
CA GLY A 160 -0.42 19.71 1.17
C GLY A 160 -0.65 21.00 0.37
N ARG A 161 0.37 21.86 0.26
CA ARG A 161 0.29 23.08 -0.57
C ARG A 161 0.20 22.73 -2.05
N ILE A 162 1.06 21.84 -2.55
CA ILE A 162 1.07 21.43 -3.96
C ILE A 162 -0.29 20.85 -4.36
N ILE A 163 -0.84 19.93 -3.58
CA ILE A 163 -2.16 19.33 -3.86
C ILE A 163 -3.26 20.40 -3.82
N SER A 164 -3.21 21.33 -2.87
CA SER A 164 -4.19 22.42 -2.79
C SER A 164 -4.12 23.36 -4.01
N ASP A 165 -2.93 23.60 -4.55
CA ASP A 165 -2.74 24.48 -5.71
C ASP A 165 -3.16 23.81 -7.02
N ILE A 166 -3.00 22.48 -7.15
CA ILE A 166 -3.46 21.71 -8.32
C ILE A 166 -4.99 21.67 -8.42
N LEU A 167 -5.69 21.78 -7.29
CA LEU A 167 -7.16 21.69 -7.22
C LEU A 167 -7.87 23.04 -7.44
N LYS A 168 -7.13 24.14 -7.60
CA LYS A 168 -7.67 25.45 -7.95
C LYS A 168 -7.84 25.60 -9.45
#